data_AF-A0A1R1CB33-F1
#
_entry.id   AF-A0A1R1CB33-F1
#
_cell.length_a   1.000
_cell.length_b   1.000
_cell.length_c   1.000
_cell.angle_alpha   90.00
_cell.angle_beta   90.00
_cell.angle_gamma   90.00
#
_symmetry.space_group_name_H-M   'P 1'
#
loop_
_entity.id
_entity.type
_entity.pdbx_description
1 polymer ?
#
loop_
_entity_poly.entity_id
_entity_poly.type
_entity_poly.pdbx_seq_one_letter_code
_entity_poly.pdbx_strand_id
1 'polypeptide(L)' 'MKEQRQQKTKRRFKTGQWVEYDGLYSDDWGGDLVLVQGDLFPVHPQMGETHWTYAGHFAHHLMKSPKINGSHIGY' A
#
# COMPACT_ATOMS: atom_id res chain seq x y z
N MET A 1 1.00 3.49 -31.69
CA MET A 1 0.63 4.46 -30.63
C MET A 1 1.14 3.92 -29.30
N LYS A 2 1.96 4.71 -28.61
CA LYS A 2 2.21 4.75 -27.15
C LYS A 2 2.19 3.41 -26.39
N GLU A 3 3.26 2.64 -26.44
CA GLU A 3 3.56 1.66 -25.38
C GLU A 3 4.84 2.05 -24.65
N GLN A 4 4.85 3.29 -24.14
CA GLN A 4 5.70 3.62 -23.01
C GLN A 4 5.05 2.98 -21.77
N ARG A 5 5.13 1.65 -21.68
CA ARG A 5 4.92 0.93 -20.42
C ARG A 5 6.08 1.34 -19.54
N GLN A 6 5.82 2.43 -18.83
CA GLN A 6 6.72 3.17 -17.97
C GLN A 6 7.72 2.20 -17.35
N GLN A 7 8.99 2.55 -17.48
CA GLN A 7 10.10 1.99 -16.73
C GLN A 7 9.73 2.14 -15.25
N LYS A 8 8.94 1.19 -14.74
CA LYS A 8 8.55 1.04 -13.34
C LYS A 8 9.84 0.59 -12.70
N THR A 9 10.66 1.57 -12.36
CA THR A 9 11.92 1.42 -11.65
C THR A 9 11.61 0.52 -10.48
N LYS A 10 12.12 -0.72 -10.60
CA LYS A 10 11.78 -1.91 -9.83
C LYS A 10 12.17 -1.73 -8.37
N ARG A 11 11.43 -0.92 -7.62
CA ARG A 11 11.51 -0.93 -6.17
C ARG A 11 10.72 -2.16 -5.71
N ARG A 12 11.42 -3.31 -5.78
CA ARG A 12 11.00 -4.60 -5.25
C ARG A 12 11.41 -4.61 -3.78
N PHE A 13 10.42 -4.74 -2.91
CA PHE A 13 10.57 -4.81 -1.47
C PHE A 13 10.26 -6.23 -1.01
N LYS A 14 10.89 -6.67 0.07
CA LYS A 14 10.58 -7.96 0.68
C LYS A 14 9.57 -7.77 1.80
N THR A 15 8.72 -8.76 1.99
CA THR A 15 7.97 -8.94 3.24
C THR A 15 8.87 -8.76 4.48
N GLY A 16 8.39 -8.01 5.47
CA GLY A 16 9.14 -7.66 6.69
C GLY A 16 10.12 -6.50 6.54
N GLN A 17 10.19 -5.86 5.36
CA GLN A 17 10.94 -4.62 5.18
C GLN A 17 10.08 -3.41 5.58
N TRP A 18 10.71 -2.30 5.93
CA TRP A 18 10.01 -1.04 6.20
C TRP A 18 9.55 -0.39 4.90
N VAL A 19 8.31 0.08 4.89
CA VAL A 19 7.70 0.78 3.78
C VAL A 19 8.27 2.20 3.70
N GLU A 20 8.98 2.50 2.61
CA GLU A 20 9.64 3.80 2.43
C GLU A 20 8.67 4.90 1.96
N TYR A 21 7.57 4.54 1.28
CA TYR A 21 6.57 5.49 0.77
C TYR A 21 5.17 4.94 0.97
N ASP A 22 4.22 5.80 1.32
CA ASP A 22 2.83 5.40 1.26
C ASP A 22 2.37 5.26 -0.19
N GLY A 23 1.57 4.24 -0.46
CA GLY A 23 1.03 4.02 -1.78
C GLY A 23 0.50 2.62 -2.00
N LEU A 24 0.13 2.36 -3.25
CA LEU A 24 -0.29 1.04 -3.70
C LEU A 24 0.95 0.22 -4.04
N TYR A 25 1.01 -0.98 -3.51
CA TYR A 25 2.02 -1.97 -3.80
C TYR A 25 1.36 -3.20 -4.39
N SER A 26 1.95 -3.78 -5.43
CA SER A 26 1.49 -5.03 -6.03
C SER A 26 2.48 -6.13 -5.72
N ASP A 27 1.99 -7.25 -5.22
CA ASP A 27 2.83 -8.41 -4.95
C ASP A 27 3.00 -9.30 -6.19
N ASP A 28 3.93 -10.26 -6.13
CA ASP A 28 4.28 -11.14 -7.27
C ASP A 28 3.11 -12.06 -7.67
N TRP A 29 2.17 -12.34 -6.74
CA TRP A 29 0.95 -13.11 -6.99
C TRP A 29 -0.16 -12.29 -7.65
N GLY A 30 0.03 -10.97 -7.78
CA GLY A 30 -0.94 -10.07 -8.40
C GLY A 30 -1.98 -9.50 -7.43
N GLY A 31 -1.78 -9.63 -6.12
CA GLY A 31 -2.53 -8.85 -5.14
C GLY A 31 -2.00 -7.41 -5.07
N ASP A 32 -2.91 -6.47 -4.90
CA ASP A 32 -2.59 -5.07 -4.65
C ASP A 32 -2.98 -4.69 -3.23
N LEU A 33 -2.08 -3.97 -2.56
CA LEU A 33 -2.23 -3.58 -1.17
C LEU A 33 -1.74 -2.15 -0.98
N VAL A 34 -2.54 -1.36 -0.28
CA VAL A 34 -2.13 -0.02 0.14
C VAL A 34 -1.29 -0.15 1.39
N LEU A 35 -0.05 0.34 1.31
CA LEU A 35 0.87 0.40 2.42
C LEU A 35 1.18 1.84 2.76
N VAL A 36 1.49 2.07 4.03
CA VAL A 36 1.77 3.40 4.57
C VAL A 36 3.26 3.47 4.91
N GLN A 37 3.88 4.62 4.65
CA GLN A 37 5.27 4.87 5.04
C GLN A 37 5.45 4.59 6.54
N GLY A 38 6.50 3.83 6.86
CA GLY A 38 6.81 3.44 8.24
C GLY A 38 6.08 2.18 8.72
N ASP A 39 5.23 1.57 7.89
CA ASP A 39 4.67 0.25 8.18
C ASP A 39 5.62 -0.87 7.70
N LEU A 40 5.34 -2.12 8.06
CA LEU A 40 6.10 -3.30 7.60
C LEU A 40 5.36 -3.97 6.45
N PHE A 41 6.09 -4.34 5.39
CA PHE A 41 5.49 -5.11 4.29
C PHE A 41 4.90 -6.42 4.83
N PRO A 42 3.57 -6.64 4.74
CA PRO A 42 2.94 -7.82 5.31
C PRO A 42 3.25 -9.07 4.47
N VAL A 43 3.16 -10.23 5.13
CA VAL A 43 3.19 -11.53 4.45
C VAL A 43 1.91 -11.71 3.64
N HIS A 44 2.02 -12.40 2.49
CA HIS A 44 0.84 -12.83 1.77
C HIS A 44 0.12 -13.91 2.59
N PRO A 45 -1.19 -13.78 2.87
CA PRO A 45 -1.89 -14.67 3.81
C PRO A 45 -1.89 -16.15 3.39
N GLN A 46 -1.79 -16.44 2.09
CA GLN A 46 -1.75 -17.81 1.57
C GLN A 46 -0.33 -18.32 1.25
N MET A 47 0.60 -17.42 0.93
CA MET A 47 1.91 -17.79 0.33
C MET A 47 3.09 -17.44 1.25
N GLY A 48 2.86 -16.68 2.31
CA GLY A 48 3.91 -16.25 3.23
C GLY A 48 4.78 -15.13 2.65
N GLU A 49 6.10 -15.36 2.62
CA GLU A 49 7.07 -14.37 2.14
C GLU A 49 6.86 -14.06 0.65
N THR A 50 6.46 -12.82 0.35
CA THR A 50 6.29 -12.31 -1.02
C THR A 50 7.15 -11.07 -1.27
N HIS A 51 7.27 -10.70 -2.54
CA HIS A 51 7.90 -9.47 -2.99
C HIS A 51 6.86 -8.45 -3.38
N TRP A 52 6.95 -7.26 -2.82
CA TRP A 52 6.08 -6.14 -3.08
C TRP A 52 6.71 -5.18 -4.07
N THR A 53 5.97 -4.75 -5.07
CA THR A 53 6.45 -3.81 -6.09
C THR A 53 5.63 -2.54 -5.98
N TYR A 54 6.29 -1.40 -5.84
CA TYR A 54 5.59 -0.13 -5.81
C TYR A 54 4.78 0.08 -7.09
N ALA A 55 3.46 0.19 -6.95
CA ALA A 55 2.53 0.30 -8.05
C ALA A 55 2.18 1.76 -8.39
N GLY A 56 2.12 2.63 -7.38
CA GLY A 56 1.87 4.07 -7.53
C GLY A 56 1.38 4.68 -6.22
N HIS A 57 1.22 6.01 -6.18
CA HIS A 57 0.63 6.68 -5.02
C HIS A 57 -0.87 6.37 -4.97
N PHE A 58 -1.35 5.86 -3.83
CA PHE A 58 -2.79 5.68 -3.57
C PHE A 58 -3.43 6.93 -2.92
N ALA A 59 -2.69 8.05 -2.87
CA ALA A 59 -3.22 9.31 -2.36
C ALA A 59 -4.39 9.75 -3.25
N HIS A 60 -5.63 9.49 -2.80
CA HIS A 60 -6.65 10.54 -2.63
C HIS A 60 -8.06 10.09 -2.20
N HIS A 61 -8.41 8.81 -2.03
CA HIS A 61 -9.85 8.47 -1.88
C HIS A 61 -10.33 7.72 -0.63
N LEU A 62 -9.46 7.37 0.33
CA LEU A 62 -9.91 6.69 1.55
C LEU A 62 -9.40 7.29 2.88
N MET A 63 -8.63 8.37 2.85
CA MET A 63 -8.32 9.16 4.05
C MET A 63 -9.39 10.22 4.35
N LYS A 64 -10.63 10.05 3.85
CA LYS A 64 -11.78 10.60 4.58
C LYS A 64 -11.82 9.81 5.88
N SER A 65 -11.10 10.30 6.88
CA SER A 65 -11.15 9.81 8.25
C SER A 65 -12.63 9.53 8.57
N PRO A 66 -12.96 8.39 9.19
CA PRO A 66 -14.15 8.35 9.99
C PRO A 66 -13.94 9.50 10.98
N LYS A 67 -14.61 10.63 10.78
CA LYS A 67 -14.88 11.54 11.87
C LYS A 67 -15.60 10.64 12.86
N ILE A 68 -14.86 10.09 13.81
CA ILE A 68 -15.40 9.67 15.08
C ILE A 68 -15.82 10.96 15.74
N ASN A 69 -16.97 11.48 15.32
CA ASN A 69 -17.78 12.40 16.11
C ASN A 69 -18.29 11.59 17.32
N GLY A 70 -17.34 11.25 18.19
CA GLY A 70 -17.60 10.78 19.52
C GLY A 70 -18.26 11.91 20.31
N SER A 71 -19.51 11.64 20.68
CA SER A 71 -20.11 12.02 21.95
C SER A 71 -19.90 13.46 22.43
N HIS A 72 -20.82 14.35 22.06
CA HIS A 72 -21.27 15.35 23.03
C HIS A 72 -22.29 14.67 23.95
N ILE A 73 -21.79 14.30 25.12
CA ILE A 73 -22.51 13.75 26.27
C ILE A 73 -23.58 14.77 26.68
N GLY A 74 -24.79 14.29 26.96
CA GLY A 74 -25.93 15.13 27.33
C GLY A 74 -25.80 15.81 28.69
N TYR A 75 -26.69 16.78 28.91
CA TYR A 75 -27.68 16.87 30.00
C TYR A 75 -28.74 17.90 29.59
#